data_AF-A0A963Q729-F1
#
_entry.id   AF-A0A963Q729-F1
#
_cell.length_a   1.000
_cell.length_b   1.000
_cell.length_c   1.000
_cell.angle_alpha   90.00
_cell.angle_beta   90.00
_cell.angle_gamma   90.00
#
_symmetry.space_group_name_H-M   'P 1'
#
loop_
_entity.id
_entity.type
_entity.pdbx_description
1 polymer ?
#
loop_
_entity_poly.entity_id
_entity_poly.type
_entity_poly.pdbx_seq_one_letter_code
_entity_poly.pdbx_strand_id
1 'polypeptide(L)'
;MSSSSHTTTPYYFVPGPSSHPVMASIGLFFVFFGLGQWINGVGWGEYSMYFGLVWLFVVLFRWFRDAVGESESGAYGNKVDLSFRWSMSWFIFSEVMFFGAFFTALWWARVHSVPALGSLENALLWPDFKAVWPSVAAGATA
;
A
#
# COMPACT_ATOMS: atom_id res chain seq x y z
N MET A 1 17.95 -39.97 34.74
CA MET A 1 18.32 -38.55 34.86
C MET A 1 18.35 -37.94 33.46
N SER A 2 17.22 -37.44 32.96
CA SER A 2 17.16 -36.70 31.70
C SER A 2 17.52 -35.25 32.01
N SER A 3 18.67 -34.81 31.53
CA SER A 3 19.16 -33.44 31.70
C SER A 3 18.16 -32.46 31.08
N SER A 4 17.53 -31.65 31.92
CA SER A 4 16.85 -30.43 31.52
C SER A 4 17.87 -29.48 30.89
N SER A 5 17.90 -29.44 29.56
CA SER A 5 18.56 -28.34 28.85
C SER A 5 17.79 -27.06 29.17
N HIS A 6 18.42 -26.14 29.89
CA HIS A 6 17.91 -24.78 30.03
C HIS A 6 17.65 -24.22 28.63
N THR A 7 16.38 -24.03 28.27
CA THR A 7 16.00 -23.40 27.00
C THR A 7 16.32 -21.91 27.13
N THR A 8 17.58 -21.57 26.87
CA THR A 8 17.97 -20.18 26.62
C THR A 8 17.17 -19.72 25.39
N THR A 9 16.48 -18.59 25.50
CA THR A 9 15.80 -17.97 24.36
C THR A 9 16.75 -17.94 23.15
N PRO A 10 16.32 -18.45 21.98
CA PRO A 10 17.19 -18.49 20.81
C PRO A 10 17.67 -17.08 20.43
N TYR A 11 18.87 -17.01 19.84
CA TYR A 11 19.50 -15.74 19.44
C TYR A 11 18.61 -14.89 18.52
N TYR A 12 17.75 -15.54 17.73
CA TYR A 12 16.73 -14.92 16.90
C TYR A 12 15.53 -15.87 16.79
N PHE A 13 14.32 -15.34 16.76
CA PHE A 13 13.10 -16.16 16.61
C PHE A 13 12.98 -16.66 15.18
N VAL A 14 12.79 -17.97 15.01
CA VAL A 14 12.53 -18.60 13.71
C VAL A 14 11.10 -19.14 13.73
N PRO A 15 10.18 -18.54 12.98
CA PRO A 15 8.80 -19.01 12.91
C PRO A 15 8.71 -20.36 12.20
N GLY A 16 7.68 -21.14 12.55
CA GLY A 16 7.31 -22.34 11.82
C GLY A 16 6.77 -22.03 10.41
N PRO A 17 6.54 -23.07 9.59
CA PRO A 17 5.95 -22.89 8.27
C PRO A 17 4.56 -22.25 8.36
N SER A 18 4.30 -21.24 7.52
CA SER A 18 3.04 -20.50 7.49
C SER A 18 2.46 -20.45 6.07
N SER A 19 1.15 -20.66 5.96
CA SER A 19 0.40 -20.55 4.70
C SER A 19 -0.08 -19.12 4.42
N HIS A 20 0.03 -18.20 5.38
CA HIS A 20 -0.49 -16.82 5.26
C HIS A 20 -0.01 -16.09 4.00
N PRO A 21 1.27 -16.15 3.59
CA PRO A 21 1.75 -15.44 2.40
C PRO A 21 1.09 -15.92 1.10
N VAL A 22 0.89 -17.23 0.96
CA VAL A 22 0.25 -17.82 -0.23
C VAL A 22 -1.23 -17.46 -0.25
N MET A 23 -1.91 -17.54 0.90
CA MET A 23 -3.32 -17.17 1.01
C MET A 23 -3.54 -15.67 0.72
N ALA A 24 -2.64 -14.80 1.18
CA ALA A 24 -2.68 -13.37 0.89
C ALA A 24 -2.50 -13.09 -0.60
N SER A 25 -1.57 -13.80 -1.25
CA SER A 25 -1.33 -13.69 -2.70
C SER A 25 -2.57 -14.08 -3.52
N ILE A 26 -3.28 -15.14 -3.12
CA ILE A 26 -4.56 -15.54 -3.74
C ILE A 26 -5.60 -14.43 -3.57
N GLY A 27 -5.73 -13.84 -2.38
CA GLY A 27 -6.63 -12.71 -2.15
C GLY A 27 -6.30 -11.52 -3.04
N LEU A 28 -5.03 -11.11 -3.09
CA LEU A 28 -4.55 -10.02 -3.93
C LEU A 28 -4.79 -10.27 -5.42
N PHE A 29 -4.64 -11.52 -5.88
CA PHE A 29 -4.97 -11.89 -7.26
C PHE A 29 -6.43 -11.55 -7.58
N PHE A 30 -7.39 -11.99 -6.75
CA PHE A 30 -8.81 -11.69 -6.97
C PHE A 30 -9.14 -10.20 -6.86
N VAL A 31 -8.45 -9.45 -5.98
CA VAL A 31 -8.59 -7.99 -5.88
C VAL A 31 -8.19 -7.31 -7.18
N PHE A 32 -6.94 -7.50 -7.64
CA PHE A 32 -6.44 -6.78 -8.81
C PHE A 32 -7.06 -7.27 -10.11
N PHE A 33 -7.30 -8.58 -10.25
CA PHE A 33 -7.99 -9.14 -11.40
C PHE A 33 -9.43 -8.65 -11.46
N GLY A 34 -10.16 -8.71 -10.35
CA GLY A 34 -11.54 -8.21 -10.26
C GLY A 34 -11.65 -6.72 -10.54
N LEU A 35 -10.77 -5.91 -9.93
CA LEU A 35 -10.71 -4.46 -10.17
C LEU A 35 -10.44 -4.14 -11.64
N GLY A 36 -9.49 -4.85 -12.26
CA GLY A 36 -9.20 -4.70 -13.69
C GLY A 36 -10.42 -4.97 -14.56
N GLN A 37 -11.14 -6.07 -14.31
CA GLN A 37 -12.35 -6.41 -15.06
C GLN A 37 -13.48 -5.40 -14.82
N TRP A 38 -13.64 -4.94 -13.58
CA TRP A 38 -14.67 -3.98 -13.22
C TRP A 38 -14.47 -2.63 -13.92
N ILE A 39 -13.25 -2.10 -13.93
CA ILE A 39 -12.91 -0.84 -14.63
C ILE A 39 -13.13 -0.99 -16.14
N ASN A 40 -13.00 -2.20 -16.70
CA ASN A 40 -13.25 -2.50 -18.11
C ASN A 40 -14.73 -2.81 -18.42
N GLY A 41 -15.65 -2.58 -17.47
CA GLY A 41 -17.10 -2.72 -17.70
C GLY A 41 -17.65 -4.15 -17.62
N VAL A 42 -16.85 -5.09 -17.13
CA VAL A 42 -17.27 -6.49 -16.98
C VAL A 42 -17.99 -6.66 -15.64
N GLY A 43 -19.30 -6.92 -15.70
CA GLY A 43 -20.18 -6.89 -14.53
C GLY A 43 -19.83 -7.86 -13.39
N TRP A 44 -19.15 -8.98 -13.66
CA TRP A 44 -18.74 -9.89 -12.58
C TRP A 44 -17.45 -9.45 -11.85
N GLY A 45 -16.71 -8.48 -12.40
CA GLY A 45 -15.44 -7.99 -11.85
C GLY A 45 -15.58 -7.42 -10.43
N GLU A 46 -16.68 -6.72 -10.16
CA GLU A 46 -16.97 -6.16 -8.83
C GLU A 46 -17.06 -7.25 -7.75
N TYR A 47 -17.77 -8.35 -8.04
CA TYR A 47 -17.92 -9.46 -7.10
C TYR A 47 -16.59 -10.19 -6.85
N SER A 48 -15.78 -10.37 -7.89
CA SER A 48 -14.42 -10.92 -7.75
C SER A 48 -13.55 -10.03 -6.86
N MET A 49 -13.60 -8.72 -7.04
CA MET A 49 -12.85 -7.77 -6.23
C MET A 49 -13.29 -7.82 -4.75
N TYR A 50 -14.59 -7.80 -4.48
CA TYR A 50 -15.12 -7.88 -3.11
C TYR A 50 -14.77 -9.20 -2.44
N PHE A 51 -14.87 -10.32 -3.16
CA PHE A 51 -14.41 -11.62 -2.67
C PHE A 51 -12.92 -11.58 -2.28
N GLY A 52 -12.07 -11.03 -3.15
CA GLY A 52 -10.64 -10.86 -2.89
C GLY A 52 -10.36 -10.01 -1.65
N LEU A 53 -11.10 -8.92 -1.45
CA LEU A 53 -10.98 -8.05 -0.27
C LEU A 53 -11.36 -8.79 1.02
N VAL A 54 -12.51 -9.45 1.04
CA VAL A 54 -12.97 -10.24 2.20
C VAL A 54 -11.95 -11.33 2.53
N TRP A 55 -11.46 -12.04 1.51
CA TRP A 55 -10.43 -13.06 1.68
C TRP A 55 -9.15 -12.48 2.29
N LEU A 56 -8.65 -11.37 1.75
CA LEU A 56 -7.45 -10.70 2.24
C LEU A 56 -7.61 -10.27 3.71
N PHE A 57 -8.74 -9.69 4.09
CA PHE A 57 -9.01 -9.31 5.48
C PHE A 57 -9.04 -10.50 6.43
N VAL A 58 -9.62 -11.64 6.01
CA VAL A 58 -9.60 -12.87 6.81
C VAL A 58 -8.18 -13.38 7.01
N VAL A 59 -7.35 -13.34 5.96
CA VAL A 59 -5.93 -13.75 6.04
C VAL A 59 -5.16 -12.82 6.97
N LEU A 60 -5.30 -11.50 6.81
CA LEU A 60 -4.63 -10.51 7.67
C LEU A 60 -5.05 -10.66 9.14
N PHE A 61 -6.34 -10.86 9.40
CA PHE A 61 -6.83 -11.10 10.76
C PHE A 61 -6.19 -12.34 11.39
N ARG A 62 -6.12 -13.46 10.64
CA ARG A 62 -5.46 -14.68 11.11
C ARG A 62 -3.96 -14.48 11.33
N TRP A 63 -3.29 -13.82 10.39
CA TRP A 63 -1.86 -13.58 10.47
C TRP A 63 -1.51 -12.70 11.67
N PHE A 64 -2.21 -11.58 11.87
CA PHE A 64 -1.98 -10.72 13.02
C PHE A 64 -2.32 -11.40 14.35
N ARG A 65 -3.39 -12.21 14.40
CA ARG A 65 -3.70 -13.01 15.58
C ARG A 65 -2.55 -13.95 15.94
N ASP A 66 -1.98 -14.65 14.96
CA ASP A 66 -0.88 -15.59 15.20
C ASP A 66 0.39 -14.84 15.64
N ALA A 67 0.71 -13.71 15.01
CA ALA A 67 1.84 -12.85 15.41
C ALA A 67 1.70 -12.30 16.84
N VAL A 68 0.48 -11.88 17.24
CA VAL A 68 0.20 -11.46 18.62
C VAL A 68 0.34 -12.64 19.58
N GLY A 69 -0.18 -13.82 19.22
CA GLY A 69 -0.04 -15.02 20.05
C GLY A 69 1.41 -15.44 20.27
N GLU A 70 2.24 -15.34 19.23
CA GLU A 70 3.68 -15.60 19.31
C GLU A 70 4.40 -14.57 20.20
N SER A 71 4.01 -13.29 20.11
CA SER A 71 4.52 -12.24 21.00
C SER A 71 4.20 -12.52 22.47
N GLU A 72 2.93 -12.80 22.78
CA GLU A 72 2.46 -13.05 24.15
C GLU A 72 3.00 -14.37 24.74
N SER A 73 3.40 -15.33 23.90
CA SER A 73 4.06 -16.57 24.33
C SER A 73 5.48 -16.37 24.87
N GLY A 74 6.04 -15.16 24.75
CA GLY A 74 7.41 -14.85 25.17
C GLY A 74 8.47 -15.36 24.19
N ALA A 75 8.08 -15.75 22.98
CA ALA A 75 9.01 -16.27 21.97
C ALA A 75 9.91 -15.18 21.35
N TYR A 76 9.53 -13.91 21.47
CA TYR A 76 10.25 -12.77 20.92
C TYR A 76 11.27 -12.21 21.92
N GLY A 77 12.57 -12.31 21.58
CA GLY A 77 13.65 -11.66 22.34
C GLY A 77 13.90 -10.21 21.90
N ASN A 78 14.80 -9.52 22.61
CA ASN A 78 15.13 -8.09 22.39
C ASN A 78 15.50 -7.73 20.94
N LYS A 79 16.11 -8.66 20.18
CA LYS A 79 16.48 -8.40 18.78
C LYS A 79 15.27 -8.38 17.86
N VAL A 80 14.27 -9.21 18.13
CA VAL A 80 13.03 -9.26 17.34
C VAL A 80 12.23 -7.99 17.56
N ASP A 81 12.14 -7.51 18.81
CA ASP A 81 11.54 -6.20 19.13
C ASP A 81 12.23 -5.06 18.36
N LEU A 82 13.57 -5.01 18.40
CA LEU A 82 14.33 -4.01 17.66
C LEU A 82 14.08 -4.11 16.14
N SER A 83 14.03 -5.31 15.58
CA SER A 83 13.69 -5.54 14.16
C SER A 83 12.29 -5.03 13.82
N PHE A 84 11.27 -5.29 14.66
CA PHE A 84 9.92 -4.79 14.40
C PHE A 84 9.83 -3.27 14.42
N ARG A 85 10.53 -2.61 15.35
CA ARG A 85 10.56 -1.14 15.43
C ARG A 85 11.22 -0.52 14.21
N TRP A 86 12.32 -1.12 13.73
CA TRP A 86 12.94 -0.71 12.47
C TRP A 86 12.02 -0.97 11.28
N SER A 87 11.37 -2.12 11.21
CA SER A 87 10.43 -2.43 10.14
C SER A 87 9.26 -1.44 10.09
N MET A 88 8.69 -1.06 11.24
CA MET A 88 7.61 -0.08 11.31
C MET A 88 8.11 1.31 10.91
N SER A 89 9.33 1.68 11.30
CA SER A 89 9.95 2.94 10.89
C SER A 89 10.13 3.01 9.37
N TRP A 90 10.61 1.94 8.74
CA TRP A 90 10.74 1.85 7.29
C TRP A 90 9.39 1.83 6.57
N PHE A 91 8.38 1.19 7.14
CA PHE A 91 7.01 1.22 6.62
C PHE A 91 6.46 2.66 6.63
N ILE A 92 6.53 3.37 7.76
CA ILE A 92 6.10 4.78 7.87
C ILE A 92 6.89 5.67 6.89
N PHE A 93 8.20 5.46 6.78
CA PHE A 93 9.02 6.19 5.81
C PHE A 93 8.52 5.97 4.37
N SER A 94 8.17 4.72 4.00
CA SER A 94 7.61 4.42 2.67
C SER A 94 6.26 5.11 2.43
N GLU A 95 5.40 5.23 3.44
CA GLU A 95 4.13 5.96 3.36
C GLU A 95 4.37 7.46 3.14
N VAL A 96 5.34 8.06 3.84
CA VAL A 96 5.72 9.48 3.63
C VAL A 96 6.21 9.70 2.19
N MET A 97 7.00 8.78 1.64
CA MET A 97 7.46 8.87 0.25
C MET A 97 6.32 8.70 -0.76
N PHE A 98 5.35 7.82 -0.48
CA PHE A 98 4.14 7.67 -1.28
C PHE A 98 3.36 8.98 -1.34
N PHE A 99 3.09 9.63 -0.21
CA PHE A 99 2.48 10.96 -0.19
C PHE A 99 3.36 12.02 -0.86
N GLY A 100 4.68 11.93 -0.68
CA GLY A 100 5.66 12.78 -1.37
C GLY A 100 5.46 12.78 -2.88
N ALA A 101 5.24 11.62 -3.49
CA ALA A 101 4.96 11.52 -4.93
C ALA A 101 3.70 12.30 -5.35
N PHE A 102 2.61 12.23 -4.57
CA PHE A 102 1.38 12.99 -4.87
C PHE A 102 1.57 14.51 -4.69
N PHE A 103 2.26 14.94 -3.63
CA PHE A 103 2.55 16.37 -3.44
C PHE A 103 3.47 16.92 -4.51
N THR A 104 4.49 16.16 -4.91
CA THR A 104 5.37 16.52 -6.03
C THR A 104 4.60 16.57 -7.35
N ALA A 105 3.69 15.62 -7.60
CA ALA A 105 2.82 15.65 -8.79
C ALA A 105 1.91 16.88 -8.78
N LEU A 106 1.31 17.23 -7.64
CA LEU A 106 0.48 18.43 -7.49
C LEU A 106 1.29 19.72 -7.69
N TRP A 107 2.47 19.81 -7.08
CA TRP A 107 3.37 20.95 -7.26
C TRP A 107 3.78 21.10 -8.73
N TRP A 108 4.16 20.00 -9.39
CA TRP A 108 4.53 19.99 -10.80
C TRP A 108 3.37 20.44 -11.69
N ALA A 109 2.18 19.88 -11.47
CA ALA A 109 0.99 20.27 -12.22
C ALA A 109 0.72 21.78 -12.11
N ARG A 110 0.83 22.35 -10.90
CA ARG A 110 0.51 23.75 -10.64
C ARG A 110 1.59 24.74 -11.10
N VAL A 111 2.86 24.43 -10.85
CA VAL A 111 3.98 25.37 -11.06
C VAL A 111 4.59 25.23 -12.44
N HIS A 112 4.54 24.04 -13.05
CA HIS A 112 5.14 23.79 -14.34
C HIS A 112 4.10 23.53 -15.44
N SER A 113 3.21 22.54 -15.24
CA SER A 113 2.30 22.13 -16.32
C SER A 113 1.28 23.21 -16.70
N VAL A 114 0.56 23.80 -15.72
CA VAL A 114 -0.49 24.79 -16.01
C VAL A 114 0.07 26.08 -16.66
N PRO A 115 1.16 26.69 -16.16
CA PRO A 115 1.76 27.84 -16.82
C PRO A 115 2.30 27.53 -18.22
N ALA A 116 2.88 26.34 -18.44
CA ALA A 116 3.37 25.94 -19.75
C ALA A 116 2.22 25.81 -20.77
N LEU A 117 1.08 25.25 -20.37
CA LEU A 117 -0.09 25.11 -21.24
C LEU A 117 -0.70 26.46 -21.67
N GLY A 118 -0.61 27.49 -20.82
CA GLY A 118 -1.07 28.85 -21.16
C GLY A 118 -0.01 29.73 -21.83
N SER A 119 1.14 29.18 -22.22
CA SER A 119 2.20 29.93 -22.89
C SER A 119 1.87 30.16 -24.37
N LEU A 120 2.49 31.18 -24.97
CA LEU A 120 2.30 31.50 -26.38
C LEU A 120 2.74 30.36 -27.32
N GLU A 121 3.69 29.53 -26.88
CA GLU A 121 4.16 28.36 -27.64
C GLU A 121 3.07 27.28 -27.77
N ASN A 122 2.21 27.13 -26.75
CA ASN A 122 1.11 26.16 -26.75
C ASN A 122 -0.21 26.75 -27.25
N ALA A 123 -0.28 28.05 -27.52
CA ALA A 123 -1.48 28.73 -27.99
C ALA A 123 -1.99 28.21 -29.36
N LEU A 124 -1.13 27.60 -30.18
CA LEU A 124 -1.55 26.97 -31.43
C LEU A 124 -2.45 25.74 -31.19
N LEU A 125 -2.18 25.00 -30.12
CA LEU A 125 -2.86 23.75 -29.80
C LEU A 125 -3.98 23.96 -28.77
N TRP A 126 -3.83 24.93 -27.86
CA TRP A 126 -4.81 25.29 -26.82
C TRP A 126 -5.04 26.81 -26.76
N PRO A 127 -5.69 27.41 -27.77
CA PRO A 127 -5.79 28.88 -27.93
C PRO A 127 -6.55 29.59 -26.79
N ASP A 128 -7.57 28.94 -26.22
CA ASP A 128 -8.42 29.56 -25.19
C ASP A 128 -8.09 29.11 -23.76
N PHE A 129 -6.99 28.37 -23.58
CA PHE A 129 -6.59 27.88 -22.26
C PHE A 129 -6.06 29.02 -21.38
N LYS A 130 -6.74 29.27 -20.26
CA LYS A 130 -6.28 30.22 -19.25
C LYS A 130 -5.53 29.46 -18.16
N ALA A 131 -4.28 29.83 -17.93
CA ALA A 131 -3.43 29.24 -16.89
C ALA A 131 -3.84 29.69 -15.46
N VAL A 132 -5.08 29.38 -15.08
CA VAL A 132 -5.65 29.68 -13.76
C VAL A 132 -5.81 28.36 -13.00
N TRP A 133 -5.39 28.36 -11.74
CA TRP A 133 -5.54 27.20 -10.85
C TRP A 133 -6.67 27.44 -9.84
N PRO A 134 -7.60 26.48 -9.64
CA PRO A 134 -7.73 25.19 -10.32
C PRO A 134 -8.30 25.32 -11.74
N SER A 135 -7.81 24.50 -12.68
CA SER A 135 -8.15 24.57 -14.12
C SER A 135 -9.57 24.11 -14.46
N VAL A 136 -10.31 23.57 -13.49
CA VAL A 136 -11.72 23.16 -13.60
C VAL A 136 -12.68 24.15 -12.93
N ALA A 137 -12.20 25.32 -12.51
CA ALA A 137 -13.08 26.39 -12.02
C ALA A 137 -13.94 26.93 -13.18
N ALA A 138 -15.19 27.30 -12.88
CA ALA A 138 -16.07 27.94 -13.85
C ALA A 138 -15.37 29.19 -14.45
N GLY A 139 -15.17 29.22 -15.76
CA GLY A 139 -14.44 30.27 -16.49
C GLY A 139 -12.96 30.00 -16.77
N ALA A 140 -12.41 28.84 -16.37
CA ALA A 140 -11.03 28.42 -16.67
C ALA A 140 -10.85 27.81 -18.08
N THR A 141 -11.95 27.35 -18.69
CA THR A 141 -12.04 27.01 -20.11
C THR A 141 -13.28 27.73 -20.65
N ALA A 142 -13.10 28.64 -21.60
CA ALA A 142 -14.16 29.32 -22.32
C ALA A 142 -13.82 29.23 -23.81
#